data_AF-A0A1E7FVV7-F1
#
_entry.id   AF-A0A1E7FVV7-F1
#
_cell.length_a   1.000
_cell.length_b   1.000
_cell.length_c   1.000
_cell.angle_alpha   90.00
_cell.angle_beta   90.00
_cell.angle_gamma   90.00
#
_symmetry.space_group_name_H-M   'P 1'
#
loop_
_entity.id
_entity.type
_entity.pdbx_description
1 polymer ?
#
loop_
_entity_poly.entity_id
_entity_poly.type
_entity_poly.pdbx_seq_one_letter_code
_entity_poly.pdbx_strand_id
1 'polypeptide(L)'
;MVSDNKAIVVELPRDVKEAVSKCRQATQDALAKRLSRMDIEFPVGTDFGVEKKSKPTKGGGRGKRRQDADIDGDDESNIQTTLDRSDRELARLFVEMFQPVGGDNIAVSFVDDSLADAAKSKWKNDLGSTCRVLAMNRRPGGGAKKKKKGKKVLTSARGFAAKLEAEIGSSDDYDNENDKNDFGGKGGSFQLPSTTEVALFVAPGPKELIVIEKICETMGMGTLVILLNARLDKVTNYGTAGTEKLFTEDFDSVFSLAAAPQEEAPNCLLFRAYPGEWVLARKPNVGRPKTILSQTEKPTTVECRQAFDELEITDLEKNVEGFVDNVAGWFR
;
A
#
# COMPACT_ATOMS: atom_id res chain seq x y z
N MET A 1 -16.70 -43.86 -7.71
CA MET A 1 -17.17 -42.56 -8.23
C MET A 1 -15.93 -41.81 -8.69
N VAL A 2 -15.67 -41.78 -10.00
CA VAL A 2 -14.58 -40.98 -10.56
C VAL A 2 -15.12 -39.56 -10.60
N SER A 3 -14.70 -38.73 -9.66
CA SER A 3 -15.04 -37.32 -9.67
C SER A 3 -14.34 -36.71 -10.88
N ASP A 4 -15.12 -36.29 -11.89
CA ASP A 4 -14.62 -35.49 -13.00
C ASP A 4 -13.96 -34.24 -12.42
N ASN A 5 -12.63 -34.28 -12.31
CA ASN A 5 -11.83 -33.19 -11.79
C ASN A 5 -11.72 -32.14 -12.91
N LYS A 6 -12.82 -31.44 -13.15
CA LYS A 6 -12.86 -30.34 -14.10
C LYS A 6 -11.91 -29.28 -13.55
N ALA A 7 -10.76 -29.12 -14.19
CA ALA A 7 -9.77 -28.10 -13.84
C ALA A 7 -10.52 -26.77 -13.66
N ILE A 8 -10.51 -26.25 -12.43
CA ILE A 8 -11.14 -24.97 -12.14
C ILE A 8 -10.27 -23.93 -12.85
N VAL A 9 -10.75 -23.44 -13.98
CA VAL A 9 -10.08 -22.37 -14.72
C VAL A 9 -10.19 -21.12 -13.87
N VAL A 10 -9.12 -20.78 -13.17
CA VAL A 10 -9.04 -19.54 -12.40
C VAL A 10 -8.94 -18.38 -13.38
N GLU A 11 -10.02 -17.60 -13.52
CA GLU A 11 -10.01 -16.41 -14.36
C GLU A 11 -9.19 -15.30 -13.69
N LEU A 12 -8.18 -14.77 -14.39
CA LEU A 12 -7.48 -13.56 -13.95
C LEU A 12 -8.39 -12.33 -14.08
N PRO A 13 -8.23 -11.32 -13.20
CA PRO A 13 -8.99 -10.07 -13.33
C PRO A 13 -8.61 -9.33 -14.63
N ARG A 14 -9.62 -8.81 -15.33
CA ARG A 14 -9.45 -8.11 -16.61
C ARG A 14 -9.12 -6.63 -16.44
N ASP A 15 -9.55 -6.05 -15.32
CA ASP A 15 -9.31 -4.67 -14.96
C ASP A 15 -9.16 -4.51 -13.43
N VAL A 16 -8.81 -3.30 -13.00
CA VAL A 16 -8.60 -2.98 -11.58
C VAL A 16 -9.87 -3.18 -10.75
N LYS A 17 -11.06 -2.93 -11.32
CA LYS A 17 -12.32 -3.08 -10.58
C LYS A 17 -12.62 -4.55 -10.30
N GLU A 18 -12.40 -5.41 -11.30
CA GLU A 18 -12.52 -6.86 -11.13
C GLU A 18 -11.48 -7.38 -10.13
N ALA A 19 -10.24 -6.89 -10.19
CA ALA A 19 -9.20 -7.24 -9.22
C ALA A 19 -9.59 -6.85 -7.79
N VAL A 20 -10.10 -5.64 -7.58
CA VAL A 20 -10.61 -5.18 -6.28
C VAL A 20 -11.80 -6.02 -5.82
N SER A 21 -12.72 -6.38 -6.72
CA SER A 21 -13.85 -7.24 -6.41
C SER A 21 -13.39 -8.63 -5.94
N LYS A 22 -12.43 -9.25 -6.64
CA LYS A 22 -11.84 -10.54 -6.27
C LYS A 22 -11.07 -10.46 -4.96
N CYS A 23 -10.34 -9.38 -4.72
CA CYS A 23 -9.65 -9.14 -3.44
C CYS A 23 -10.63 -9.03 -2.27
N ARG A 24 -11.74 -8.29 -2.43
CA ARG A 24 -12.80 -8.19 -1.41
C ARG A 24 -13.41 -9.56 -1.10
N GLN A 25 -13.73 -10.34 -2.14
CA GLN A 25 -14.26 -11.70 -1.97
C GLN A 25 -13.24 -12.61 -1.25
N ALA A 26 -11.99 -12.62 -1.70
CA ALA A 26 -10.94 -13.43 -1.09
C ALA A 26 -10.72 -13.07 0.39
N THR A 27 -10.77 -11.77 0.72
CA THR A 27 -10.68 -11.31 2.11
C THR A 27 -11.87 -11.78 2.94
N GLN A 28 -13.10 -11.73 2.40
CA GLN A 28 -14.28 -12.25 3.10
C GLN A 28 -14.19 -13.76 3.33
N ASP A 29 -13.71 -14.52 2.35
CA ASP A 29 -13.53 -15.97 2.46
C ASP A 29 -12.44 -16.32 3.48
N ALA A 30 -11.36 -15.54 3.53
CA ALA A 30 -10.31 -15.65 4.54
C ALA A 30 -10.84 -15.37 5.96
N LEU A 31 -11.64 -14.31 6.13
CA LEU A 31 -12.29 -13.98 7.40
C LEU A 31 -13.28 -15.06 7.84
N ALA A 32 -14.05 -15.63 6.92
CA ALA A 32 -14.96 -16.74 7.21
C ALA A 32 -14.21 -17.99 7.72
N LYS A 33 -12.95 -18.15 7.31
CA LYS A 33 -12.02 -19.19 7.77
C LYS A 33 -11.22 -18.78 9.01
N ARG A 34 -11.51 -17.60 9.58
CA ARG A 34 -10.88 -17.03 10.78
C ARG A 34 -9.37 -16.78 10.62
N LEU A 35 -8.92 -16.51 9.40
CA LEU A 35 -7.54 -16.05 9.18
C LEU A 35 -7.39 -14.64 9.77
N SER A 36 -6.36 -14.43 10.58
CA SER A 36 -6.08 -13.16 11.28
C SER A 36 -4.76 -12.51 10.86
N ARG A 37 -4.01 -13.16 9.95
CA ARG A 37 -2.73 -12.73 9.41
C ARG A 37 -2.82 -12.82 7.90
N MET A 38 -2.95 -11.68 7.24
CA MET A 38 -3.23 -11.62 5.81
C MET A 38 -2.17 -10.79 5.09
N ASP A 39 -1.71 -11.29 3.96
CA ASP A 39 -0.92 -10.54 2.99
C ASP A 39 -1.74 -10.28 1.72
N ILE A 40 -1.76 -9.02 1.30
CA ILE A 40 -2.48 -8.53 0.14
C ILE A 40 -1.51 -7.75 -0.74
N GLU A 41 -1.36 -8.20 -1.97
CA GLU A 41 -0.44 -7.59 -2.93
C GLU A 41 -1.14 -7.24 -4.24
N PHE A 42 -0.92 -6.00 -4.69
CA PHE A 42 -1.29 -5.48 -5.99
C PHE A 42 -0.06 -5.00 -6.76
N PRO A 43 -0.16 -4.84 -8.09
CA PRO A 43 0.91 -4.26 -8.88
C PRO A 43 1.22 -2.84 -8.41
N VAL A 44 2.50 -2.50 -8.42
CA VAL A 44 2.98 -1.19 -8.00
C VAL A 44 2.38 -0.09 -8.89
N GLY A 45 1.92 1.01 -8.28
CA GLY A 45 1.35 2.13 -9.03
C GLY A 45 -0.06 1.89 -9.59
N THR A 46 -0.76 0.83 -9.16
CA THR A 46 -2.17 0.61 -9.51
C THR A 46 -3.04 1.81 -9.11
N ASP A 47 -3.78 2.37 -10.07
CA ASP A 47 -4.76 3.45 -9.84
C ASP A 47 -6.13 2.84 -9.53
N PHE A 48 -6.51 2.83 -8.25
CA PHE A 48 -7.78 2.29 -7.80
C PHE A 48 -8.93 3.30 -8.01
N GLY A 49 -8.60 4.55 -8.29
CA GLY A 49 -9.57 5.61 -8.57
C GLY A 49 -10.33 6.08 -7.32
N VAL A 50 -9.80 5.81 -6.14
CA VAL A 50 -10.44 6.19 -4.86
C VAL A 50 -10.12 7.64 -4.50
N GLU A 51 -8.91 8.11 -4.77
CA GLU A 51 -8.57 9.51 -4.57
C GLU A 51 -8.81 10.34 -5.82
N LYS A 52 -9.39 11.53 -5.62
CA LYS A 52 -9.55 12.50 -6.70
C LYS A 52 -8.16 12.92 -7.20
N LYS A 53 -7.89 12.65 -8.48
CA LYS A 53 -6.72 13.20 -9.18
C LYS A 53 -6.71 14.71 -9.00
N SER A 54 -5.57 15.26 -8.56
CA SER A 54 -5.40 16.71 -8.50
C SER A 54 -5.62 17.27 -9.89
N LYS A 55 -6.62 18.15 -10.05
CA LYS A 55 -6.85 18.81 -11.34
C LYS A 55 -5.55 19.50 -11.75
N PRO A 56 -5.09 19.36 -13.00
CA PRO A 56 -3.95 20.12 -13.48
C PRO A 56 -4.28 21.60 -13.24
N THR A 57 -3.41 22.29 -12.52
CA THR A 57 -3.57 23.69 -12.17
C THR A 57 -3.74 24.49 -13.47
N LYS A 58 -4.96 24.96 -13.73
CA LYS A 58 -5.39 25.69 -14.94
C LYS A 58 -4.74 27.09 -15.12
N GLY A 59 -3.55 27.32 -14.57
CA GLY A 59 -2.92 28.64 -14.50
C GLY A 59 -1.44 28.56 -14.86
N GLY A 60 -1.14 28.42 -16.14
CA GLY A 60 0.24 28.43 -16.63
C GLY A 60 0.30 28.33 -18.15
N GLY A 61 -0.13 29.38 -18.84
CA GLY A 61 0.30 29.67 -20.21
C GLY A 61 -0.24 28.76 -21.33
N ARG A 62 -0.88 29.39 -22.31
CA ARG A 62 -1.07 28.87 -23.68
C ARG A 62 0.29 28.47 -24.29
N GLY A 63 0.76 27.27 -24.01
CA GLY A 63 1.82 26.59 -24.76
C GLY A 63 1.21 25.36 -25.40
N LYS A 64 1.20 25.34 -26.73
CA LYS A 64 0.76 24.27 -27.64
C LYS A 64 0.60 22.89 -27.00
N ARG A 65 -0.57 22.29 -27.26
CA ARG A 65 -0.80 20.85 -27.39
C ARG A 65 0.44 20.18 -28.03
N ARG A 66 1.32 19.60 -27.22
CA ARG A 66 2.04 18.39 -27.59
C ARG A 66 1.32 17.26 -26.89
N GLN A 67 0.68 16.49 -27.75
CA GLN A 67 0.00 15.25 -27.48
C GLN A 67 1.11 14.21 -27.44
N ASP A 68 1.21 13.54 -26.29
CA ASP A 68 1.92 12.28 -26.04
C ASP A 68 3.43 12.23 -26.31
N ALA A 69 4.14 11.61 -25.34
CA ALA A 69 5.55 11.23 -25.36
C ALA A 69 6.57 12.39 -25.36
N ASP A 70 7.06 12.72 -24.16
CA ASP A 70 8.47 13.00 -23.87
C ASP A 70 8.58 13.09 -22.33
N ILE A 71 8.60 11.90 -21.71
CA ILE A 71 8.97 11.70 -20.31
C ILE A 71 10.51 11.64 -20.32
N ASP A 72 11.17 12.79 -20.31
CA ASP A 72 12.62 12.82 -20.16
C ASP A 72 13.02 14.06 -19.34
N GLY A 73 13.26 13.81 -18.04
CA GLY A 73 13.94 14.75 -17.15
C GLY A 73 13.11 15.30 -15.99
N ASP A 74 12.64 14.43 -15.09
CA ASP A 74 12.38 14.64 -13.63
C ASP A 74 11.49 13.50 -13.04
N ASP A 75 11.64 12.28 -13.58
CA ASP A 75 10.63 11.21 -13.53
C ASP A 75 10.58 10.43 -12.19
N GLU A 76 11.68 10.37 -11.43
CA GLU A 76 11.72 9.61 -10.16
C GLU A 76 10.72 10.14 -9.11
N SER A 77 10.57 11.46 -9.02
CA SER A 77 9.63 12.07 -8.08
C SER A 77 8.17 11.74 -8.43
N ASN A 78 7.88 11.58 -9.72
CA ASN A 78 6.56 11.24 -10.21
C ASN A 78 6.25 9.75 -10.01
N ILE A 79 7.26 8.89 -10.16
CA ILE A 79 7.14 7.46 -9.85
C ILE A 79 6.82 7.27 -8.36
N GLN A 80 7.62 7.85 -7.46
CA GLN A 80 7.40 7.67 -6.02
C GLN A 80 6.01 8.18 -5.59
N THR A 81 5.58 9.34 -6.09
CA THR A 81 4.25 9.88 -5.76
C THR A 81 3.11 9.03 -6.31
N THR A 82 3.30 8.36 -7.45
CA THR A 82 2.36 7.39 -8.02
C THR A 82 2.28 6.12 -7.16
N LEU A 83 3.42 5.62 -6.69
CA LEU A 83 3.49 4.48 -5.77
C LEU A 83 2.80 4.80 -4.44
N ASP A 84 3.18 5.91 -3.80
CA ASP A 84 2.61 6.36 -2.53
C ASP A 84 1.09 6.56 -2.62
N ARG A 85 0.60 7.03 -3.77
CA ARG A 85 -0.82 7.16 -4.03
C ARG A 85 -1.50 5.79 -4.16
N SER A 86 -0.91 4.87 -4.90
CA SER A 86 -1.44 3.52 -5.07
C SER A 86 -1.59 2.79 -3.73
N ASP A 87 -0.53 2.80 -2.92
CA ASP A 87 -0.52 2.15 -1.60
C ASP A 87 -1.54 2.77 -0.65
N ARG A 88 -1.66 4.10 -0.67
CA ARG A 88 -2.66 4.83 0.11
C ARG A 88 -4.10 4.54 -0.37
N GLU A 89 -4.35 4.49 -1.68
CA GLU A 89 -5.66 4.14 -2.22
C GLU A 89 -6.06 2.70 -1.86
N LEU A 90 -5.13 1.75 -1.90
CA LEU A 90 -5.36 0.37 -1.44
C LEU A 90 -5.74 0.34 0.04
N ALA A 91 -4.98 1.04 0.89
CA ALA A 91 -5.30 1.17 2.32
C ALA A 91 -6.70 1.76 2.53
N ARG A 92 -7.05 2.78 1.75
CA ARG A 92 -8.38 3.42 1.80
C ARG A 92 -9.51 2.44 1.45
N LEU A 93 -9.31 1.55 0.46
CA LEU A 93 -10.29 0.50 0.12
C LEU A 93 -10.51 -0.46 1.29
N PHE A 94 -9.44 -0.85 1.99
CA PHE A 94 -9.55 -1.74 3.15
C PHE A 94 -10.20 -1.04 4.34
N VAL A 95 -9.90 0.23 4.59
CA VAL A 95 -10.61 1.03 5.60
C VAL A 95 -12.11 1.05 5.33
N GLU A 96 -12.52 1.25 4.06
CA GLU A 96 -13.94 1.20 3.65
C GLU A 96 -14.57 -0.16 3.96
N MET A 97 -13.88 -1.24 3.57
CA MET A 97 -14.35 -2.61 3.74
C MET A 97 -14.57 -2.97 5.22
N PHE A 98 -13.73 -2.46 6.12
CA PHE A 98 -13.81 -2.73 7.55
C PHE A 98 -14.59 -1.69 8.36
N GLN A 99 -15.21 -0.68 7.73
CA GLN A 99 -16.05 0.30 8.44
C GLN A 99 -17.12 -0.31 9.36
N PRO A 100 -17.74 -1.48 9.07
CA PRO A 100 -18.70 -2.10 9.99
C PRO A 100 -18.13 -2.45 11.38
N VAL A 101 -16.80 -2.56 11.53
CA VAL A 101 -16.12 -2.80 12.82
C VAL A 101 -16.05 -1.51 13.68
N GLY A 102 -16.32 -0.35 13.08
CA GLY A 102 -16.20 0.96 13.71
C GLY A 102 -14.83 1.57 13.45
N GLY A 103 -14.80 2.81 12.96
CA GLY A 103 -13.56 3.46 12.53
C GLY A 103 -12.50 3.59 13.62
N ASP A 104 -12.90 3.78 14.87
CA ASP A 104 -11.98 3.88 16.00
C ASP A 104 -11.24 2.57 16.32
N ASN A 105 -11.74 1.44 15.80
CA ASN A 105 -11.14 0.12 15.95
C ASN A 105 -10.21 -0.25 14.79
N ILE A 106 -10.09 0.61 13.78
CA ILE A 106 -9.23 0.42 12.60
C ILE A 106 -8.00 1.32 12.74
N ALA A 107 -6.81 0.72 12.71
CA ALA A 107 -5.54 1.44 12.63
C ALA A 107 -4.87 1.21 11.28
N VAL A 108 -4.47 2.29 10.61
CA VAL A 108 -3.68 2.25 9.36
C VAL A 108 -2.33 2.85 9.63
N SER A 109 -1.28 2.05 9.48
CA SER A 109 0.08 2.45 9.76
C SER A 109 0.89 2.57 8.48
N PHE A 110 1.44 3.76 8.25
CA PHE A 110 2.39 4.04 7.18
C PHE A 110 3.83 4.01 7.71
N VAL A 111 4.80 3.88 6.79
CA VAL A 111 6.23 3.83 7.14
C VAL A 111 6.68 5.10 7.87
N ASP A 112 6.23 6.28 7.43
CA ASP A 112 6.65 7.57 8.00
C ASP A 112 5.52 8.59 8.18
N ASP A 113 5.84 9.68 8.86
CA ASP A 113 4.91 10.79 9.14
C ASP A 113 4.40 11.47 7.86
N SER A 114 5.21 11.51 6.79
CA SER A 114 4.85 12.19 5.54
C SER A 114 3.71 11.46 4.84
N LEU A 115 3.82 10.14 4.71
CA LEU A 115 2.78 9.29 4.13
C LEU A 115 1.50 9.28 4.99
N ALA A 116 1.65 9.19 6.31
CA ALA A 116 0.53 9.23 7.24
C ALA A 116 -0.22 10.58 7.18
N ASP A 117 0.49 11.70 7.13
CA ASP A 117 -0.12 13.03 7.04
C ASP A 117 -0.75 13.28 5.66
N ALA A 118 -0.16 12.76 4.58
CA ALA A 118 -0.78 12.75 3.26
C ALA A 118 -2.12 12.00 3.28
N ALA A 119 -2.18 10.82 3.91
CA ALA A 119 -3.42 10.07 4.09
C ALA A 119 -4.47 10.82 4.90
N LYS A 120 -4.12 11.35 6.07
CA LYS A 120 -5.02 12.18 6.88
C LYS A 120 -5.59 13.38 6.10
N SER A 121 -4.74 14.02 5.29
CA SER A 121 -5.14 15.18 4.48
C SER A 121 -6.12 14.78 3.38
N LYS A 122 -5.85 13.67 2.67
CA LYS A 122 -6.67 13.19 1.55
C LYS A 122 -8.01 12.60 1.99
N TRP A 123 -8.03 11.93 3.13
CA TRP A 123 -9.23 11.27 3.66
C TRP A 123 -10.06 12.20 4.55
N LYS A 124 -9.60 13.45 4.75
CA LYS A 124 -10.33 14.43 5.53
C LYS A 124 -11.74 14.65 4.96
N ASN A 125 -12.74 14.46 5.80
CA ASN A 125 -14.17 14.58 5.50
C ASN A 125 -14.77 13.46 4.63
N ASP A 126 -14.05 12.37 4.41
CA ASP A 126 -14.62 11.19 3.77
C ASP A 126 -15.23 10.27 4.85
N LEU A 127 -16.57 10.23 4.91
CA LEU A 127 -17.29 9.47 5.94
C LEU A 127 -17.01 7.96 5.87
N GLY A 128 -16.62 7.43 4.70
CA GLY A 128 -16.26 6.02 4.57
C GLY A 128 -14.82 5.72 5.00
N SER A 129 -14.08 6.70 5.51
CA SER A 129 -12.64 6.62 5.79
C SER A 129 -12.29 6.73 7.26
N THR A 130 -13.26 6.60 8.16
CA THR A 130 -13.02 6.77 9.59
C THR A 130 -12.06 5.69 10.07
N CYS A 131 -10.86 6.10 10.51
CA CYS A 131 -9.78 5.23 10.99
C CYS A 131 -8.72 6.05 11.73
N ARG A 132 -7.86 5.36 12.49
CA ARG A 132 -6.67 5.94 13.11
C ARG A 132 -5.48 5.80 12.17
N VAL A 133 -5.02 6.91 11.60
CA VAL A 133 -3.84 6.93 10.73
C VAL A 133 -2.57 7.20 11.55
N LEU A 134 -1.64 6.25 11.52
CA LEU A 134 -0.41 6.20 12.29
C LEU A 134 0.83 6.18 11.37
N ALA A 135 1.97 6.49 11.95
CA ALA A 135 3.28 6.40 11.32
C ALA A 135 4.22 5.58 12.22
N MET A 136 4.89 4.59 11.65
CA MET A 136 5.83 3.72 12.38
C MET A 136 7.11 4.46 12.75
N ASN A 137 7.72 5.14 11.78
CA ASN A 137 8.92 5.93 11.99
C ASN A 137 8.56 7.40 12.21
N ARG A 138 8.28 7.76 13.46
CA ARG A 138 8.09 9.17 13.84
C ARG A 138 9.42 9.88 13.91
N ARG A 139 9.55 11.03 13.23
CA ARG A 139 10.75 11.86 13.39
C ARG A 139 10.73 12.51 14.78
N PRO A 140 11.74 12.28 15.64
CA PRO A 140 11.79 12.92 16.95
C PRO A 140 11.87 14.44 16.77
N GLY A 141 10.78 15.15 17.08
CA GLY A 141 10.68 16.61 16.94
C GLY A 141 9.91 17.13 15.71
N GLY A 142 9.32 16.24 14.90
CA GLY A 142 8.49 16.60 13.74
C GLY A 142 7.08 17.10 14.09
N GLY A 143 6.70 17.08 15.37
CA GLY A 143 5.43 17.62 15.84
C GLY A 143 5.28 19.04 15.32
N ALA A 144 4.36 19.21 14.36
CA ALA A 144 4.18 20.43 13.60
C ALA A 144 4.23 21.60 14.59
N LYS A 145 5.35 22.32 14.59
CA LYS A 145 5.41 23.65 15.20
C LYS A 145 4.38 24.42 14.40
N LYS A 146 3.13 24.43 14.87
CA LYS A 146 2.10 25.36 14.44
C LYS A 146 2.81 26.69 14.58
N LYS A 147 3.31 27.23 13.46
CA LYS A 147 3.75 28.60 13.38
C LYS A 147 2.51 29.35 13.81
N LYS A 148 2.41 29.71 15.10
CA LYS A 148 1.46 30.69 15.60
C LYS A 148 1.66 31.82 14.62
N LYS A 149 0.71 32.01 13.71
CA LYS A 149 0.66 33.18 12.83
C LYS A 149 0.57 34.32 13.82
N GLY A 150 1.72 34.86 14.20
CA GLY A 150 1.81 36.08 14.96
C GLY A 150 1.06 37.09 14.13
N LYS A 151 -0.14 37.43 14.58
CA LYS A 151 -0.85 38.63 14.17
C LYS A 151 0.19 39.73 14.36
N LYS A 152 0.73 40.28 13.26
CA LYS A 152 1.57 41.48 13.30
C LYS A 152 0.69 42.57 13.91
N VAL A 153 0.72 42.68 15.22
CA VAL A 153 0.26 43.87 15.91
C VAL A 153 1.31 44.92 15.56
N LEU A 154 0.94 45.87 14.70
CA LEU A 154 1.70 47.11 14.57
C LEU A 154 1.65 47.82 15.93
N THR A 155 2.64 47.58 16.79
CA THR A 155 2.88 48.43 17.95
C THR A 155 3.74 49.60 17.51
N SER A 156 3.11 50.75 17.31
CA SER A 156 3.80 52.03 17.36
C SER A 156 4.44 52.22 18.74
N ALA A 157 5.67 52.75 18.74
CA ALA A 157 6.37 53.44 19.82
C ALA A 157 6.03 53.01 21.26
N ARG A 158 6.77 52.06 21.82
CA ARG A 158 6.82 51.85 23.28
C ARG A 158 8.28 51.81 23.73
N GLY A 159 8.65 52.77 24.57
CA GLY A 159 10.04 53.06 24.98
C GLY A 159 10.67 51.99 25.88
N PHE A 160 11.99 52.10 26.00
CA PHE A 160 12.90 51.13 26.64
C PHE A 160 12.51 50.69 28.07
N ALA A 161 11.80 51.53 28.83
CA ALA A 161 11.40 51.22 30.21
C ALA A 161 10.33 50.11 30.32
N ALA A 162 9.42 49.98 29.35
CA ALA A 162 8.37 48.95 29.37
C ALA A 162 8.87 47.54 29.01
N LYS A 163 10.13 47.42 28.55
CA LYS A 163 10.74 46.14 28.16
C LYS A 163 11.33 45.37 29.35
N LEU A 164 11.71 46.08 30.42
CA LEU A 164 12.32 45.47 31.60
C LEU A 164 11.29 44.89 32.59
N GLU A 165 10.09 45.49 32.67
CA GLU A 165 8.99 44.93 33.49
C GLU A 165 8.39 43.64 32.90
N ALA A 166 8.46 43.45 31.58
CA ALA A 166 7.93 42.26 30.92
C ALA A 166 8.84 41.02 31.05
N GLU A 167 10.12 41.18 31.43
CA GLU A 167 11.05 40.06 31.64
C GLU A 167 11.08 39.54 33.09
N ILE A 168 10.52 40.28 34.05
CA ILE A 168 10.58 39.92 35.49
C ILE A 168 9.27 39.31 36.03
N GLY A 169 8.14 39.43 35.30
CA GLY A 169 6.84 38.99 35.81
C GLY A 169 6.02 38.17 34.82
N SER A 170 6.38 36.91 34.57
CA SER A 170 5.41 35.92 34.05
C SER A 170 5.89 34.49 34.28
N SER A 171 5.96 34.11 35.56
CA SER A 171 5.91 32.72 35.99
C SER A 171 4.59 32.52 36.71
N ASP A 172 3.54 32.17 35.97
CA ASP A 172 2.34 31.55 36.55
C ASP A 172 1.72 30.68 35.46
N ASP A 173 2.05 29.40 35.58
CA ASP A 173 1.33 28.27 35.02
C ASP A 173 -0.16 28.36 35.39
N TYR A 174 -1.04 28.24 34.39
CA TYR A 174 -2.38 27.73 34.63
C TYR A 174 -2.76 26.72 33.56
N ASP A 175 -3.14 25.57 34.09
CA ASP A 175 -3.56 24.35 33.44
C ASP A 175 -4.58 24.56 32.33
N ASN A 176 -4.33 23.91 31.20
CA ASN A 176 -5.37 23.60 30.23
C ASN A 176 -5.27 22.11 29.92
N GLU A 177 -5.80 21.32 30.86
CA GLU A 177 -6.22 19.94 30.63
C GLU A 177 -7.40 19.96 29.66
N ASN A 178 -7.10 19.80 28.38
CA ASN A 178 -8.08 19.35 27.41
C ASN A 178 -7.38 18.44 26.40
N ASP A 179 -7.65 17.14 26.55
CA ASP A 179 -7.67 16.14 25.48
C ASP A 179 -6.46 16.11 24.55
N LYS A 180 -5.31 15.73 25.12
CA LYS A 180 -4.26 15.08 24.35
C LYS A 180 -4.23 13.61 24.72
N ASN A 181 -4.89 12.79 23.90
CA ASN A 181 -4.48 11.41 23.69
C ASN A 181 -3.05 11.42 23.09
N ASP A 182 -2.07 11.73 23.92
CA ASP A 182 -0.65 11.76 23.61
C ASP A 182 -0.10 10.34 23.72
N PHE A 183 -0.47 9.48 22.76
CA PHE A 183 0.29 8.25 22.44
C PHE A 183 1.65 8.60 21.79
N GLY A 184 2.33 9.60 22.34
CA GLY A 184 3.52 10.26 21.81
C GLY A 184 4.61 10.49 22.86
N GLY A 185 4.58 9.73 23.95
CA GLY A 185 5.63 9.72 24.97
C GLY A 185 7.01 9.48 24.34
N LYS A 186 7.92 10.43 24.56
CA LYS A 186 9.33 10.41 24.15
C LYS A 186 9.96 9.03 24.42
N GLY A 187 10.30 8.30 23.36
CA GLY A 187 11.21 7.15 23.40
C GLY A 187 10.58 5.75 23.43
N GLY A 188 9.25 5.61 23.40
CA GLY A 188 8.60 4.29 23.31
C GLY A 188 8.70 3.67 21.92
N SER A 189 8.82 2.35 21.84
CA SER A 189 8.60 1.60 20.59
C SER A 189 7.18 1.89 20.06
N PHE A 190 7.01 1.91 18.75
CA PHE A 190 5.69 2.08 18.13
C PHE A 190 4.71 1.02 18.67
N GLN A 191 3.51 1.46 19.05
CA GLN A 191 2.45 0.61 19.59
C GLN A 191 1.11 0.97 18.95
N LEU A 192 0.27 -0.06 18.74
CA LEU A 192 -1.12 0.15 18.35
C LEU A 192 -1.97 0.54 19.56
N PRO A 193 -3.04 1.32 19.36
CA PRO A 193 -4.03 1.52 20.41
C PRO A 193 -4.64 0.19 20.88
N SER A 194 -4.97 0.10 22.18
CA SER A 194 -5.55 -1.13 22.77
C SER A 194 -6.92 -1.51 22.24
N THR A 195 -7.65 -0.57 21.63
CA THR A 195 -8.96 -0.82 21.00
C THR A 195 -8.86 -1.27 19.55
N THR A 196 -7.66 -1.50 19.02
CA THR A 196 -7.48 -1.87 17.62
C THR A 196 -7.87 -3.33 17.36
N GLU A 197 -8.95 -3.52 16.59
CA GLU A 197 -9.41 -4.82 16.11
C GLU A 197 -8.82 -5.15 14.73
N VAL A 198 -8.62 -4.13 13.87
CA VAL A 198 -8.03 -4.27 12.54
C VAL A 198 -6.82 -3.36 12.39
N ALA A 199 -5.66 -3.94 12.11
CA ALA A 199 -4.40 -3.25 11.88
C ALA A 199 -3.95 -3.43 10.42
N LEU A 200 -3.89 -2.33 9.67
CA LEU A 200 -3.41 -2.30 8.29
C LEU A 200 -2.00 -1.71 8.26
N PHE A 201 -1.02 -2.46 7.73
CA PHE A 201 0.34 -1.99 7.54
C PHE A 201 0.61 -1.80 6.06
N VAL A 202 0.91 -0.56 5.66
CA VAL A 202 1.00 -0.16 4.26
C VAL A 202 2.46 -0.11 3.80
N ALA A 203 2.79 -0.93 2.81
CA ALA A 203 4.12 -1.08 2.23
C ALA A 203 5.26 -1.13 3.28
N PRO A 204 5.17 -1.96 4.33
CA PRO A 204 6.22 -2.04 5.34
C PRO A 204 7.54 -2.50 4.74
N GLY A 205 8.64 -1.88 5.15
CA GLY A 205 9.99 -2.34 4.82
C GLY A 205 10.55 -3.31 5.88
N PRO A 206 11.78 -3.79 5.69
CA PRO A 206 12.40 -4.77 6.60
C PRO A 206 12.47 -4.32 8.07
N LYS A 207 12.69 -3.03 8.34
CA LYS A 207 12.75 -2.51 9.71
C LYS A 207 11.37 -2.49 10.37
N GLU A 208 10.35 -2.19 9.57
CA GLU A 208 8.96 -2.13 10.01
C GLU A 208 8.42 -3.54 10.28
N LEU A 209 8.83 -4.54 9.51
CA LEU A 209 8.45 -5.95 9.74
C LEU A 209 8.86 -6.44 11.14
N ILE A 210 10.04 -6.06 11.64
CA ILE A 210 10.47 -6.38 13.03
C ILE A 210 9.54 -5.73 14.07
N VAL A 211 9.04 -4.52 13.78
CA VAL A 211 8.09 -3.84 14.67
C VAL A 211 6.73 -4.55 14.62
N ILE A 212 6.29 -4.97 13.43
CA ILE A 212 5.03 -5.68 13.22
C ILE A 212 5.05 -7.05 13.92
N GLU A 213 6.17 -7.78 13.89
CA GLU A 213 6.34 -9.02 14.66
C GLU A 213 6.04 -8.80 16.15
N LYS A 214 6.66 -7.80 16.78
CA LYS A 214 6.42 -7.47 18.19
C LYS A 214 4.97 -7.10 18.48
N ILE A 215 4.30 -6.44 17.53
CA ILE A 215 2.88 -6.12 17.62
C ILE A 215 2.05 -7.40 17.57
N CYS A 216 2.36 -8.31 16.65
CA CYS A 216 1.68 -9.61 16.54
C CYS A 216 1.81 -10.43 17.82
N GLU A 217 2.99 -10.44 18.45
CA GLU A 217 3.24 -11.09 19.74
C GLU A 217 2.43 -10.44 20.88
N THR A 218 2.38 -9.11 20.92
CA THR A 218 1.73 -8.36 22.00
C THR A 218 0.20 -8.42 21.93
N MET A 219 -0.36 -8.27 20.73
CA MET A 219 -1.82 -8.24 20.51
C MET A 219 -2.41 -9.66 20.40
N GLY A 220 -1.58 -10.66 20.07
CA GLY A 220 -2.03 -12.03 19.84
C GLY A 220 -3.01 -12.15 18.67
N MET A 221 -3.75 -13.25 18.63
CA MET A 221 -4.67 -13.59 17.52
C MET A 221 -6.00 -12.83 17.54
N GLY A 222 -6.25 -11.98 18.56
CA GLY A 222 -7.49 -11.21 18.70
C GLY A 222 -7.58 -10.00 17.78
N THR A 223 -6.45 -9.51 17.26
CA THR A 223 -6.39 -8.42 16.28
C THR A 223 -6.13 -8.99 14.89
N LEU A 224 -6.92 -8.58 13.90
CA LEU A 224 -6.67 -8.86 12.49
C LEU A 224 -5.53 -7.98 11.99
N VAL A 225 -4.44 -8.58 11.54
CA VAL A 225 -3.28 -7.88 10.97
C VAL A 225 -3.21 -8.15 9.48
N ILE A 226 -3.24 -7.08 8.68
CA ILE A 226 -3.20 -7.13 7.23
C ILE A 226 -2.00 -6.33 6.73
N LEU A 227 -1.15 -7.00 5.95
CA LEU A 227 -0.09 -6.38 5.18
C LEU A 227 -0.63 -5.99 3.81
N LEU A 228 -0.45 -4.73 3.44
CA LEU A 228 -0.84 -4.20 2.14
C LEU A 228 0.42 -3.84 1.36
N ASN A 229 0.68 -4.52 0.25
CA ASN A 229 1.87 -4.33 -0.59
C ASN A 229 3.19 -4.43 0.17
N ALA A 230 3.30 -5.37 1.12
CA ALA A 230 4.57 -5.61 1.84
C ALA A 230 5.67 -6.19 0.96
N ARG A 231 5.31 -6.82 -0.18
CA ARG A 231 6.25 -7.36 -1.17
C ARG A 231 7.27 -8.28 -0.52
N LEU A 232 6.79 -9.21 0.30
CA LEU A 232 7.60 -10.10 1.13
C LEU A 232 8.65 -10.86 0.30
N ASP A 233 8.33 -11.20 -0.95
CA ASP A 233 9.20 -11.85 -1.92
C ASP A 233 10.51 -11.09 -2.18
N LYS A 234 10.47 -9.77 -2.03
CA LYS A 234 11.60 -8.86 -2.30
C LYS A 234 12.42 -8.58 -1.03
N VAL A 235 11.97 -9.07 0.12
CA VAL A 235 12.67 -8.90 1.39
C VAL A 235 13.76 -9.97 1.50
N THR A 236 15.02 -9.52 1.42
CA THR A 236 16.18 -10.41 1.53
C THR A 236 16.71 -10.57 2.95
N ASN A 237 16.28 -9.71 3.87
CA ASN A 237 16.73 -9.72 5.26
C ASN A 237 15.60 -9.28 6.19
N TYR A 238 15.01 -10.23 6.91
CA TYR A 238 13.96 -9.99 7.90
C TYR A 238 14.50 -9.51 9.26
N GLY A 239 15.82 -9.44 9.43
CA GLY A 239 16.48 -9.04 10.66
C GLY A 239 16.57 -10.14 11.71
N THR A 240 15.52 -10.93 11.91
CA THR A 240 15.54 -12.11 12.79
C THR A 240 14.86 -13.32 12.14
N ALA A 241 15.22 -14.52 12.60
CA ALA A 241 14.60 -15.77 12.13
C ALA A 241 13.12 -15.91 12.56
N GLY A 242 12.74 -15.31 13.69
CA GLY A 242 11.34 -15.26 14.12
C GLY A 242 10.50 -14.40 13.17
N THR A 243 11.04 -13.24 12.80
CA THR A 243 10.44 -12.33 11.82
C THR A 243 10.26 -13.02 10.47
N GLU A 244 11.31 -13.70 9.96
CA GLU A 244 11.25 -14.44 8.71
C GLU A 244 10.14 -15.50 8.73
N LYS A 245 10.15 -16.37 9.74
CA LYS A 245 9.15 -17.43 9.90
C LYS A 245 7.72 -16.87 9.95
N LEU A 246 7.49 -15.83 10.75
CA LEU A 246 6.17 -15.20 10.87
C LEU A 246 5.64 -14.77 9.50
N PHE A 247 6.45 -14.08 8.69
CA PHE A 247 5.97 -13.53 7.42
C PHE A 247 5.98 -14.52 6.26
N THR A 248 6.76 -15.61 6.32
CA THR A 248 6.79 -16.62 5.25
C THR A 248 5.84 -17.80 5.52
N GLU A 249 5.57 -18.14 6.78
CA GLU A 249 4.76 -19.30 7.16
C GLU A 249 3.40 -18.92 7.75
N ASP A 250 3.33 -17.91 8.63
CA ASP A 250 2.10 -17.62 9.40
C ASP A 250 1.17 -16.62 8.70
N PHE A 251 1.68 -15.81 7.76
CA PHE A 251 0.88 -14.90 6.97
C PHE A 251 0.37 -15.58 5.70
N ASP A 252 -0.95 -15.69 5.58
CA ASP A 252 -1.58 -16.20 4.37
C ASP A 252 -1.65 -15.11 3.30
N SER A 253 -1.10 -15.42 2.11
CA SER A 253 -1.32 -14.58 0.92
C SER A 253 -2.76 -14.74 0.45
N VAL A 254 -3.63 -13.83 0.91
CA VAL A 254 -5.07 -13.85 0.66
C VAL A 254 -5.38 -13.36 -0.75
N PHE A 255 -4.63 -12.37 -1.24
CA PHE A 255 -4.73 -11.89 -2.60
C PHE A 255 -3.36 -11.46 -3.08
N SER A 256 -2.92 -11.95 -4.23
CA SER A 256 -1.70 -11.48 -4.88
C SER A 256 -1.98 -11.31 -6.37
N LEU A 257 -1.64 -10.13 -6.88
CA LEU A 257 -1.57 -9.87 -8.32
C LEU A 257 -0.25 -9.14 -8.56
N ALA A 258 0.77 -9.87 -8.98
CA ALA A 258 2.12 -9.35 -9.14
C ALA A 258 2.73 -9.81 -10.46
N ALA A 259 3.79 -9.13 -10.88
CA ALA A 259 4.63 -9.62 -11.96
C ALA A 259 5.38 -10.89 -11.48
N ALA A 260 5.44 -11.92 -12.31
CA ALA A 260 6.33 -13.06 -12.07
C ALA A 260 7.81 -12.62 -12.15
N PRO A 261 8.78 -13.47 -11.77
CA PRO A 261 10.21 -13.17 -11.98
C PRO A 261 10.51 -12.93 -13.46
N GLN A 262 10.65 -11.66 -13.86
CA GLN A 262 10.67 -11.28 -15.29
C GLN A 262 11.92 -11.76 -16.04
N GLU A 263 13.01 -12.06 -15.34
CA GLU A 263 14.22 -12.64 -15.93
C GLU A 263 14.01 -14.10 -16.38
N GLU A 264 13.11 -14.81 -15.70
CA GLU A 264 12.94 -16.27 -15.84
C GLU A 264 11.60 -16.62 -16.50
N ALA A 265 10.57 -15.80 -16.30
CA ALA A 265 9.25 -15.91 -16.92
C ALA A 265 8.78 -14.52 -17.39
N PRO A 266 9.36 -13.98 -18.48
CA PRO A 266 9.03 -12.66 -18.98
C PRO A 266 7.55 -12.56 -19.39
N ASN A 267 6.96 -11.39 -19.17
CA ASN A 267 5.54 -11.10 -19.44
C ASN A 267 4.55 -12.02 -18.70
N CYS A 268 4.99 -12.71 -17.64
CA CYS A 268 4.11 -13.50 -16.79
C CYS A 268 3.66 -12.74 -15.54
N LEU A 269 2.49 -13.10 -15.04
CA LEU A 269 1.87 -12.60 -13.83
C LEU A 269 1.65 -13.78 -12.87
N LEU A 270 1.90 -13.53 -11.59
CA LEU A 270 1.46 -14.39 -10.50
C LEU A 270 0.15 -13.85 -9.96
N PHE A 271 -0.84 -14.72 -9.86
CA PHE A 271 -2.17 -14.41 -9.35
C PHE A 271 -2.59 -15.42 -8.30
N ARG A 272 -3.15 -14.93 -7.20
CA ARG A 272 -3.89 -15.74 -6.22
C ARG A 272 -5.04 -14.94 -5.67
N ALA A 273 -6.16 -15.61 -5.45
CA ALA A 273 -7.29 -15.12 -4.68
C ALA A 273 -7.79 -16.26 -3.80
N TYR A 274 -7.62 -16.15 -2.48
CA TYR A 274 -8.02 -17.16 -1.51
C TYR A 274 -9.52 -17.51 -1.63
N PRO A 275 -9.91 -18.79 -1.50
CA PRO A 275 -9.08 -19.97 -1.21
C PRO A 275 -8.48 -20.63 -2.46
N GLY A 276 -8.49 -19.93 -3.59
CA GLY A 276 -7.95 -20.42 -4.86
C GLY A 276 -6.45 -20.67 -4.83
N GLU A 277 -6.02 -21.47 -5.80
CA GLU A 277 -4.63 -21.80 -6.07
C GLU A 277 -3.83 -20.60 -6.58
N TRP A 278 -2.51 -20.70 -6.49
CA TRP A 278 -1.60 -19.84 -7.21
C TRP A 278 -1.62 -20.16 -8.68
N VAL A 279 -1.71 -19.12 -9.49
CA VAL A 279 -1.76 -19.19 -10.94
C VAL A 279 -0.64 -18.35 -11.51
N LEU A 280 0.21 -18.99 -12.32
CA LEU A 280 1.11 -18.30 -13.23
C LEU A 280 0.38 -18.15 -14.57
N ALA A 281 0.32 -16.93 -15.08
CA ALA A 281 -0.32 -16.64 -16.35
C ALA A 281 0.56 -15.77 -17.24
N ARG A 282 0.70 -16.15 -18.50
CA ARG A 282 1.36 -15.32 -19.52
C ARG A 282 0.39 -14.25 -19.99
N LYS A 283 0.83 -12.99 -19.95
CA LYS A 283 0.09 -11.85 -20.51
C LYS A 283 0.49 -11.66 -21.98
N PRO A 284 -0.38 -11.97 -22.96
CA PRO A 284 -0.08 -11.69 -24.35
C PRO A 284 -0.19 -10.19 -24.65
N ASN A 285 0.41 -9.74 -25.74
CA ASN A 285 0.27 -8.36 -26.24
C ASN A 285 -1.20 -8.01 -26.54
N VAL A 286 -1.97 -8.98 -27.04
CA VAL A 286 -3.39 -8.84 -27.35
C VAL A 286 -4.17 -10.03 -26.79
N GLY A 287 -5.23 -9.76 -26.04
CA GLY A 287 -6.13 -10.77 -25.52
C GLY A 287 -6.04 -10.96 -24.01
N ARG A 288 -6.64 -12.06 -23.53
CA ARG A 288 -6.69 -12.38 -22.10
C ARG A 288 -5.41 -13.10 -21.67
N PRO A 289 -4.95 -12.89 -20.42
CA PRO A 289 -3.89 -13.72 -19.85
C PRO A 289 -4.25 -15.21 -19.94
N LYS A 290 -3.28 -16.04 -20.32
CA LYS A 290 -3.42 -17.49 -20.38
C LYS A 290 -2.72 -18.12 -19.20
N THR A 291 -3.42 -18.95 -18.45
CA THR A 291 -2.83 -19.75 -17.36
C THR A 291 -1.86 -20.77 -17.93
N ILE A 292 -0.68 -20.86 -17.31
CA ILE A 292 0.41 -21.76 -17.72
C ILE A 292 0.78 -22.73 -16.60
N LEU A 293 0.57 -22.35 -15.35
CA LEU A 293 0.73 -23.21 -14.17
C LEU A 293 -0.36 -22.86 -13.14
N SER A 294 -0.90 -23.87 -12.46
CA SER A 294 -1.79 -23.74 -11.31
C SER A 294 -1.36 -24.72 -10.24
N GLN A 295 -1.17 -24.25 -9.02
CA GLN A 295 -0.76 -25.10 -7.88
C GLN A 295 -1.12 -24.46 -6.54
N THR A 296 -1.19 -25.28 -5.49
CA THR A 296 -1.61 -24.84 -4.15
C THR A 296 -0.60 -23.90 -3.48
N GLU A 297 0.70 -24.13 -3.70
CA GLU A 297 1.80 -23.35 -3.12
C GLU A 297 2.32 -22.30 -4.10
N LYS A 298 2.95 -21.23 -3.59
CA LYS A 298 3.46 -20.15 -4.44
C LYS A 298 4.55 -20.69 -5.37
N PRO A 299 4.43 -20.54 -6.70
CA PRO A 299 5.45 -20.99 -7.64
C PRO A 299 6.81 -20.39 -7.34
N THR A 300 7.82 -21.26 -7.25
CA THR A 300 9.22 -20.84 -7.16
C THR A 300 9.70 -20.24 -8.47
N THR A 301 10.80 -19.50 -8.44
CA THR A 301 11.43 -18.96 -9.64
C THR A 301 11.76 -20.06 -10.67
N VAL A 302 12.19 -21.23 -10.20
CA VAL A 302 12.53 -22.38 -11.05
C VAL A 302 11.28 -22.98 -11.69
N GLU A 303 10.21 -23.14 -10.92
CA GLU A 303 8.92 -23.63 -11.44
C GLU A 303 8.32 -22.65 -12.45
N CYS A 304 8.44 -21.34 -12.21
CA CYS A 304 8.01 -20.31 -13.17
C CYS A 304 8.75 -20.44 -14.50
N ARG A 305 10.09 -20.61 -14.44
CA ARG A 305 10.93 -20.80 -15.62
C ARG A 305 10.53 -22.06 -16.39
N GLN A 306 10.39 -23.18 -15.69
CA GLN A 306 10.03 -24.47 -16.31
C GLN A 306 8.67 -24.38 -17.00
N ALA A 307 7.65 -23.86 -16.32
CA ALA A 307 6.32 -23.68 -16.90
C ALA A 307 6.32 -22.71 -18.09
N PHE A 308 7.22 -21.72 -18.11
CA PHE A 308 7.39 -20.81 -19.22
C PHE A 308 8.10 -21.47 -20.42
N ASP A 309 9.17 -22.22 -20.17
CA ASP A 309 9.94 -22.93 -21.21
C ASP A 309 9.12 -24.04 -21.88
N GLU A 310 8.22 -24.70 -21.14
CA GLU A 310 7.28 -25.71 -21.65
C GLU A 310 6.13 -25.12 -22.48
N LEU A 311 5.99 -23.79 -22.51
CA LEU A 311 4.91 -23.15 -23.23
C LEU A 311 5.13 -23.24 -24.74
N GLU A 312 4.37 -24.13 -25.40
CA GLU A 312 4.29 -24.16 -26.86
C GLU A 312 3.62 -22.88 -27.37
N ILE A 313 4.43 -21.85 -27.66
CA ILE A 313 3.93 -20.63 -28.32
C ILE A 313 3.54 -21.05 -29.75
N THR A 314 2.25 -21.03 -30.03
CA THR A 314 1.73 -21.32 -31.37
C THR A 314 2.34 -20.37 -32.39
N ASP A 315 2.65 -20.85 -33.60
CA ASP A 315 3.30 -20.03 -34.64
C ASP A 315 2.52 -18.77 -35.01
N LEU A 316 1.19 -18.78 -34.79
CA LEU A 316 0.34 -17.61 -34.97
C LEU A 316 0.67 -16.49 -33.95
N GLU A 317 0.94 -16.86 -32.71
CA GLU A 317 1.32 -15.92 -31.65
C GLU A 317 2.73 -15.38 -31.88
N LYS A 318 3.67 -16.22 -32.30
CA LYS A 318 5.03 -15.76 -32.70
C LYS A 318 4.97 -14.75 -33.84
N ASN A 319 4.12 -14.99 -34.84
CA ASN A 319 3.95 -14.10 -35.99
C ASN A 319 3.27 -12.78 -35.62
N VAL A 320 2.28 -12.79 -34.73
CA VAL A 320 1.62 -11.56 -34.26
C VAL A 320 2.56 -10.74 -33.38
N GLU A 321 3.33 -11.38 -32.51
CA GLU A 321 4.34 -10.68 -31.69
C GLU A 321 5.43 -10.04 -32.56
N GLY A 322 5.98 -10.79 -33.53
CA GLY A 322 6.96 -10.25 -34.48
C GLY A 322 6.43 -9.15 -35.41
N PHE A 323 5.15 -9.15 -35.74
CA PHE A 323 4.54 -8.10 -36.56
C PHE A 323 4.31 -6.81 -35.77
N VAL A 324 3.88 -6.91 -34.51
CA VAL A 324 3.67 -5.75 -33.64
C VAL A 324 4.99 -5.07 -33.28
N ASP A 325 6.06 -5.84 -33.03
CA ASP A 325 7.39 -5.27 -32.77
C ASP A 325 7.98 -4.56 -34.01
N ASN A 326 7.73 -5.09 -35.22
CA ASN A 326 8.12 -4.44 -36.47
C ASN A 326 7.30 -3.17 -36.79
N VAL A 327 6.02 -3.14 -36.45
CA VAL A 327 5.17 -1.95 -36.66
C VAL A 327 5.44 -0.88 -35.60
N ALA A 328 5.76 -1.26 -34.35
CA ALA A 328 6.19 -0.32 -33.31
C ALA A 328 7.53 0.36 -33.65
N GLY A 329 8.38 -0.29 -34.45
CA GLY A 329 9.59 0.30 -35.04
C GLY A 329 9.33 1.34 -36.14
N TRP A 330 8.11 1.43 -36.69
CA TRP A 330 7.72 2.43 -37.69
C TRP A 330 7.08 3.69 -37.08
N PHE A 331 6.81 3.66 -35.77
CA PHE A 331 6.23 4.78 -35.00
C PHE A 331 7.20 5.36 -33.96
N ARG A 332 8.49 4.99 -34.00
CA ARG A 332 9.57 5.75 -33.35
C ARG A 332 10.15 6.79 -34.31
#